data_AF-A2DK05-F1
#
_entry.id   AF-A2DK05-F1
#
_cell.length_a   1.000
_cell.length_b   1.000
_cell.length_c   1.000
_cell.angle_alpha   90.00
_cell.angle_beta   90.00
_cell.angle_gamma   90.00
#
_symmetry.space_group_name_H-M   'P 1'
#
loop_
_entity.id
_entity.type
_entity.pdbx_description
1 polymer ?
#
loop_
_entity_poly.entity_id
_entity_poly.type
_entity_poly.pdbx_seq_one_letter_code
_entity_poly.pdbx_strand_id
1 'polypeptide(L)'
;MATTIPLDLLYATSSDEFYPPTNALDPDETTFWTTTGLYPQELVVKFKNPAQIVRVTTITGKVRSVTLFAATDVECTQWVEIDSFNLPAQPIKQQETHQLSLKNATYGVKLVINQGWGPFTALYLLKIEGVTVHENA
;
A
#
# COMPACT_ATOMS: atom_id res chain seq x y z
N MET A 1 -11.00 -12.97 -13.97
CA MET A 1 -11.48 -12.88 -12.57
C MET A 1 -10.47 -12.06 -11.79
N ALA A 2 -10.92 -11.28 -10.80
CA ALA A 2 -9.99 -10.51 -9.98
C ALA A 2 -9.16 -11.44 -9.09
N THR A 3 -7.86 -11.19 -8.98
CA THR A 3 -6.91 -11.95 -8.18
C THR A 3 -6.01 -11.00 -7.39
N THR A 4 -5.31 -11.53 -6.38
CA THR A 4 -4.22 -10.77 -5.73
C THR A 4 -3.16 -10.42 -6.76
N ILE A 5 -2.79 -9.15 -6.85
CA ILE A 5 -1.74 -8.66 -7.74
C ILE A 5 -0.38 -8.86 -7.04
N PRO A 6 0.59 -9.55 -7.67
CA PRO A 6 1.94 -9.66 -7.13
C PRO A 6 2.61 -8.28 -7.02
N LEU A 7 3.17 -7.99 -5.85
CA LEU A 7 3.78 -6.70 -5.52
C LEU A 7 5.28 -6.88 -5.33
N ASP A 8 6.07 -6.03 -5.96
CA ASP A 8 7.49 -5.89 -5.68
C ASP A 8 7.73 -4.52 -5.02
N LEU A 9 8.48 -4.49 -3.92
CA LEU A 9 8.83 -3.26 -3.23
C LEU A 9 9.74 -2.41 -4.12
N LEU A 10 9.34 -1.16 -4.39
CA LEU A 10 10.17 -0.20 -5.12
C LEU A 10 11.01 0.63 -4.15
N TYR A 11 10.36 1.29 -3.18
CA TYR A 11 11.03 1.96 -2.07
C TYR A 11 10.08 2.17 -0.89
N ALA A 12 10.67 2.48 0.27
CA ALA A 12 9.96 3.03 1.41
C ALA A 12 10.80 4.13 2.05
N THR A 13 10.14 5.09 2.71
CA THR A 13 10.81 6.24 3.35
C THR A 13 11.67 5.86 4.54
N SER A 14 11.41 4.72 5.15
CA SER A 14 12.14 4.22 6.31
C SER A 14 12.32 2.71 6.26
N SER A 15 13.42 2.23 6.82
CA SER A 15 13.72 0.81 6.97
C SER A 15 14.23 0.55 8.37
N ASP A 16 13.72 -0.51 8.98
CA ASP A 16 14.22 -1.10 10.21
C ASP A 16 14.73 -2.51 9.88
N GLU A 17 15.83 -2.94 10.50
CA GLU A 17 16.45 -4.24 10.21
C GLU A 17 15.56 -5.43 10.62
N PHE A 18 14.81 -5.28 11.72
CA PHE A 18 13.93 -6.32 12.25
C PHE A 18 12.51 -6.25 11.66
N TYR A 19 12.11 -5.07 11.22
CA TYR A 19 10.77 -4.79 10.67
C TYR A 19 10.84 -4.08 9.31
N PRO A 20 11.45 -4.70 8.28
CA PRO A 20 11.68 -4.07 6.99
C PRO A 20 10.39 -3.84 6.18
N PRO A 21 10.40 -2.92 5.20
CA PRO A 21 9.23 -2.62 4.35
C PRO A 21 8.66 -3.82 3.59
N THR A 22 9.50 -4.81 3.28
CA THR A 22 9.08 -6.04 2.60
C THR A 22 8.07 -6.85 3.41
N ASN A 23 8.08 -6.75 4.74
CA ASN A 23 7.12 -7.43 5.60
C ASN A 23 5.68 -6.97 5.36
N ALA A 24 5.48 -5.72 4.90
CA ALA A 24 4.13 -5.24 4.56
C ALA A 24 3.52 -5.96 3.35
N LEU A 25 4.34 -6.65 2.54
CA LEU A 25 3.93 -7.39 1.35
C LEU A 25 3.79 -8.89 1.61
N ASP A 26 4.20 -9.35 2.80
CA ASP A 26 4.07 -10.74 3.21
C ASP A 26 2.60 -11.02 3.62
N PRO A 27 2.00 -12.14 3.15
CA PRO A 27 0.68 -12.56 3.67
C PRO A 27 0.69 -12.93 5.16
N ASP A 28 1.85 -13.17 5.79
CA ASP A 28 1.97 -13.39 7.23
C ASP A 28 1.84 -12.08 8.02
N GLU A 29 0.62 -11.84 8.50
CA GLU A 29 0.28 -10.68 9.32
C GLU A 29 0.92 -10.69 10.73
N THR A 30 1.73 -11.68 11.09
CA THR A 30 2.56 -11.63 12.30
C THR A 30 3.84 -10.80 12.11
N THR A 31 4.23 -10.58 10.85
CA THR A 31 5.31 -9.66 10.46
C THR A 31 4.74 -8.29 10.09
N PHE A 32 5.57 -7.25 10.15
CA PHE A 32 5.17 -5.89 9.74
C PHE A 32 6.36 -5.04 9.35
N TRP A 33 6.09 -4.02 8.54
CA TRP A 33 6.96 -2.87 8.39
C TRP A 33 6.69 -1.87 9.50
N THR A 34 7.73 -1.35 10.15
CA THR A 34 7.61 -0.20 11.06
C THR A 34 8.18 1.06 10.41
N THR A 35 7.45 2.17 10.55
CA THR A 35 7.99 3.48 10.16
C THR A 35 9.00 3.96 11.19
N THR A 36 10.04 4.69 10.77
CA THR A 36 10.97 5.35 11.69
C THR A 36 11.03 6.86 11.42
N GLY A 37 10.28 7.66 12.18
CA GLY A 37 10.40 9.12 12.17
C GLY A 37 9.09 9.90 12.05
N LEU A 38 9.16 11.06 11.39
CA LEU A 38 8.03 11.98 11.20
C LEU A 38 7.21 11.60 9.96
N TYR A 39 5.94 11.99 9.93
CA TYR A 39 5.08 11.82 8.76
C TYR A 39 5.29 12.95 7.74
N PRO A 40 5.04 12.70 6.44
CA PRO A 40 4.52 11.47 5.85
C PRO A 40 5.55 10.35 5.76
N GLN A 41 5.06 9.10 5.79
CA GLN A 41 5.86 7.90 5.52
C GLN A 41 5.24 7.19 4.31
N GLU A 42 6.07 6.79 3.36
CA GLU A 42 5.60 6.24 2.09
C GLU A 42 6.13 4.82 1.90
N LEU A 43 5.29 3.98 1.29
CA LEU A 43 5.67 2.67 0.76
C LEU A 43 5.15 2.57 -0.66
N VAL A 44 6.06 2.31 -1.60
CA VAL A 44 5.76 2.22 -3.02
C VAL A 44 6.04 0.82 -3.50
N VAL A 45 5.03 0.24 -4.16
CA VAL A 45 5.10 -1.07 -4.79
C VAL A 45 4.86 -0.96 -6.28
N LYS A 46 5.57 -1.78 -7.04
CA LYS A 46 5.37 -1.96 -8.48
C LYS A 46 4.69 -3.30 -8.72
N PHE A 47 3.84 -3.35 -9.75
CA PHE A 47 3.21 -4.59 -10.19
C PHE A 47 4.12 -5.29 -11.20
N LYS A 48 4.14 -6.63 -11.17
CA LYS A 48 4.86 -7.41 -12.19
C LYS A 48 4.30 -7.23 -13.60
N ASN A 49 2.99 -7.04 -13.68
CA ASN A 49 2.26 -6.72 -14.89
C ASN A 49 1.24 -5.63 -14.55
N PRO A 50 0.93 -4.69 -15.47
CA PRO A 50 -0.08 -3.68 -15.22
C PRO A 50 -1.43 -4.32 -14.88
N ALA A 51 -2.20 -3.67 -14.01
CA ALA A 51 -3.47 -4.21 -13.55
C ALA A 51 -4.52 -3.11 -13.35
N GLN A 52 -5.79 -3.49 -13.48
CA GLN A 52 -6.94 -2.68 -13.04
C GLN A 52 -7.26 -3.04 -11.60
N ILE A 53 -7.10 -2.11 -10.67
CA ILE A 53 -7.34 -2.33 -9.24
C ILE A 53 -8.85 -2.33 -8.97
N VAL A 54 -9.31 -3.40 -8.32
CA VAL A 54 -10.70 -3.53 -7.84
C VAL A 54 -10.82 -3.41 -6.33
N ARG A 55 -9.76 -3.71 -5.58
CA ARG A 55 -9.79 -3.68 -4.12
C ARG A 55 -8.41 -3.47 -3.54
N VAL A 56 -8.35 -2.67 -2.47
CA VAL A 56 -7.16 -2.54 -1.63
C VAL A 56 -7.55 -2.86 -0.20
N THR A 57 -6.77 -3.72 0.45
CA THR A 57 -6.88 -4.04 1.87
C THR A 57 -5.61 -3.65 2.57
N THR A 58 -5.74 -2.95 3.70
CA THR A 58 -4.61 -2.63 4.57
C THR A 58 -4.87 -3.15 5.98
N ILE A 59 -3.81 -3.62 6.64
CA ILE A 59 -3.82 -3.91 8.07
C ILE A 59 -2.70 -3.10 8.71
N THR A 60 -3.07 -2.21 9.61
CA THR A 60 -2.16 -1.19 10.16
C THR A 60 -2.17 -1.20 11.68
N GLY A 61 -1.16 -0.58 12.28
CA GLY A 61 -1.08 -0.31 13.72
C GLY A 61 -0.75 1.14 13.97
N LYS A 62 -1.56 1.80 14.83
CA LYS A 62 -1.44 3.21 15.21
C LYS A 62 -1.51 4.20 14.04
N VAL A 63 -2.06 3.83 12.89
CA VAL A 63 -2.22 4.75 11.75
C VAL A 63 -3.48 5.58 11.95
N ARG A 64 -3.41 6.87 11.60
CA ARG A 64 -4.54 7.80 11.69
C ARG A 64 -5.08 8.21 10.33
N SER A 65 -4.21 8.42 9.35
CA SER A 65 -4.60 8.90 8.02
C SER A 65 -3.72 8.28 6.94
N VAL A 66 -4.35 7.78 5.89
CA VAL A 66 -3.71 7.16 4.71
C VAL A 66 -4.24 7.81 3.44
N THR A 67 -3.36 8.01 2.46
CA THR A 67 -3.73 8.29 1.07
C THR A 67 -3.10 7.24 0.17
N LEU A 68 -3.89 6.72 -0.77
CA LEU A 68 -3.45 5.78 -1.79
C LEU A 68 -3.35 6.47 -3.14
N PHE A 69 -2.29 6.16 -3.87
CA PHE A 69 -2.09 6.62 -5.24
C PHE A 69 -1.83 5.44 -6.17
N ALA A 70 -2.31 5.54 -7.41
CA ALA A 70 -1.99 4.64 -8.50
C ALA A 70 -0.95 5.27 -9.43
N ALA A 71 0.04 4.48 -9.85
CA ALA A 71 0.99 4.88 -10.89
C ALA A 71 0.33 4.89 -12.27
N THR A 72 0.48 5.98 -13.01
CA THR A 72 -0.03 6.11 -14.40
C THR A 72 1.02 5.79 -15.46
N ASP A 73 2.26 5.53 -15.06
CA ASP A 73 3.40 5.18 -15.92
C ASP A 73 4.16 3.97 -15.36
N VAL A 74 4.83 3.24 -16.26
CA VAL A 74 5.58 2.02 -15.92
C VAL A 74 6.74 2.25 -14.94
N GLU A 75 7.33 3.44 -14.94
CA GLU A 75 8.43 3.81 -14.05
C GLU A 75 7.96 4.28 -12.66
N CYS A 76 6.64 4.34 -12.43
CA CYS A 76 6.05 4.78 -11.17
C CYS A 76 6.54 6.18 -10.76
N THR A 77 6.50 7.12 -11.71
CA THR A 77 6.91 8.52 -11.49
C THR A 77 5.74 9.50 -11.46
N GLN A 78 4.61 9.12 -12.04
CA GLN A 78 3.37 9.88 -12.14
C GLN A 78 2.27 9.19 -11.34
N TRP A 79 1.56 9.97 -10.51
CA TRP A 79 0.65 9.44 -9.50
C TRP A 79 -0.71 10.12 -9.59
N VAL A 80 -1.78 9.34 -9.51
CA VAL A 80 -3.14 9.83 -9.30
C VAL A 80 -3.66 9.31 -7.96
N GLU A 81 -4.29 10.18 -7.17
CA GLU A 81 -4.94 9.77 -5.93
C GLU A 81 -6.14 8.86 -6.25
N ILE A 82 -6.22 7.73 -5.58
CA ILE A 82 -7.28 6.73 -5.79
C ILE A 82 -8.16 6.53 -4.57
N ASP A 83 -7.65 6.88 -3.38
CA ASP A 83 -8.41 6.85 -2.13
C ASP A 83 -7.71 7.65 -1.02
N SER A 84 -8.49 8.12 -0.05
CA SER A 84 -7.97 8.70 1.19
C SER A 84 -8.93 8.45 2.34
N PHE A 85 -8.40 7.97 3.47
CA PHE A 85 -9.22 7.59 4.61
C PHE A 85 -8.51 7.79 5.94
N ASN A 86 -9.32 7.88 7.00
CA ASN A 86 -8.86 8.00 8.37
C ASN A 86 -9.24 6.76 9.16
N LEU A 87 -8.35 6.31 10.04
CA LEU A 87 -8.58 5.16 10.90
C LEU A 87 -8.74 5.62 12.37
N PRO A 88 -9.76 5.13 13.09
CA PRO A 88 -9.93 5.45 14.51
C PRO A 88 -8.80 4.84 15.34
N ALA A 89 -8.47 5.46 16.47
CA ALA A 89 -7.49 4.89 17.39
C ALA A 89 -7.96 3.51 17.90
N GLN A 90 -7.11 2.49 17.74
CA GLN A 90 -7.37 1.14 18.24
C GLN A 90 -6.14 0.58 18.97
N PRO A 91 -6.33 -0.30 19.98
CA PRO A 91 -5.24 -0.84 20.78
C PRO A 91 -4.38 -1.89 20.05
N ILE A 92 -4.89 -2.50 18.98
CA ILE A 92 -4.24 -3.64 18.29
C ILE A 92 -4.00 -3.31 16.82
N LYS A 93 -4.83 -3.83 15.91
CA LYS A 93 -4.72 -3.68 14.45
C LYS A 93 -5.96 -2.98 13.92
N GLN A 94 -5.78 -2.21 12.86
CA GLN A 94 -6.84 -1.50 12.14
C GLN A 94 -6.85 -2.06 10.72
N GLN A 95 -7.94 -2.75 10.36
CA GLN A 95 -8.12 -3.31 9.02
C GLN A 95 -9.12 -2.47 8.24
N GLU A 96 -8.72 -2.02 7.06
CA GLU A 96 -9.59 -1.32 6.12
C GLU A 96 -9.58 -2.03 4.77
N THR A 97 -10.74 -2.06 4.11
CA THR A 97 -10.88 -2.67 2.79
C THR A 97 -11.77 -1.80 1.91
N HIS A 98 -11.15 -1.30 0.85
CA HIS A 98 -11.75 -0.31 -0.03
C HIS A 98 -11.96 -0.94 -1.40
N GLN A 99 -13.22 -0.92 -1.86
CA GLN A 99 -13.57 -1.34 -3.21
C GLN A 99 -13.29 -0.17 -4.16
N LEU A 100 -12.39 -0.37 -5.11
CA LEU A 100 -12.01 0.60 -6.11
C LEU A 100 -12.54 0.16 -7.47
N SER A 101 -12.81 1.10 -8.37
CA SER A 101 -13.27 0.80 -9.73
C SER A 101 -12.40 1.54 -10.75
N LEU A 102 -11.08 1.33 -10.65
CA LEU A 102 -10.12 1.94 -11.56
C LEU A 102 -10.17 1.22 -12.91
N LYS A 103 -10.62 1.94 -13.95
CA LYS A 103 -10.71 1.40 -15.31
C LYS A 103 -9.39 1.43 -16.06
N ASN A 104 -8.46 2.27 -15.64
CA ASN A 104 -7.17 2.42 -16.31
C ASN A 104 -6.17 1.38 -15.80
N ALA A 105 -5.27 0.95 -16.68
CA ALA A 105 -4.11 0.17 -16.28
C ALA A 105 -3.27 0.97 -15.28
N THR A 106 -2.90 0.33 -14.19
CA THR A 106 -2.04 0.86 -13.13
C THR A 106 -0.78 0.01 -13.05
N TYR A 107 0.38 0.63 -12.84
CA TYR A 107 1.68 -0.06 -12.81
C TYR A 107 2.23 -0.28 -11.40
N GLY A 108 1.62 0.35 -10.40
CA GLY A 108 2.06 0.30 -9.02
C GLY A 108 1.16 1.13 -8.11
N VAL A 109 1.36 1.00 -6.80
CA VAL A 109 0.64 1.76 -5.78
C VAL A 109 1.63 2.42 -4.85
N LYS A 110 1.35 3.68 -4.50
CA LYS A 110 1.99 4.39 -3.40
C LYS A 110 1.00 4.54 -2.26
N LEU A 111 1.35 3.99 -1.11
CA LEU A 111 0.64 4.20 0.15
C LEU A 111 1.38 5.28 0.94
N VAL A 112 0.68 6.35 1.31
CA VAL A 112 1.21 7.44 2.13
C VAL A 112 0.51 7.44 3.47
N ILE A 113 1.25 7.19 4.55
CA ILE A 113 0.81 7.38 5.92
C ILE A 113 1.01 8.85 6.26
N ASN A 114 -0.06 9.64 6.24
CA ASN A 114 -0.01 11.08 6.49
C ASN A 114 0.10 11.39 7.98
N GLN A 115 -0.50 10.56 8.84
CA GLN A 115 -0.52 10.74 10.28
C GLN A 115 -0.66 9.39 10.99
N GLY A 116 -0.06 9.29 12.17
CA GLY A 116 -0.31 8.22 13.13
C GLY A 116 -0.77 8.75 14.48
N TRP A 117 -1.28 7.84 15.30
CA TRP A 117 -1.64 8.05 16.71
C TRP A 117 -0.42 8.06 17.65
N GLY A 118 0.78 7.86 17.10
CA GLY A 118 2.05 7.95 17.79
C GLY A 118 3.19 8.31 16.84
N PRO A 119 4.44 8.34 17.33
CA PRO A 119 5.60 8.69 16.53
C PRO A 119 5.98 7.60 15.51
N PHE A 120 5.53 6.37 15.71
CA PHE A 120 5.76 5.25 14.80
C PHE A 120 4.44 4.51 14.54
N THR A 121 4.32 4.01 13.31
CA THR A 121 3.21 3.20 12.82
C THR A 121 3.72 1.89 12.25
N ALA A 122 2.82 0.92 12.17
CA ALA A 122 3.09 -0.37 11.54
C ALA A 122 2.15 -0.61 10.35
N LEU A 123 2.67 -1.23 9.31
CA LEU A 123 1.90 -1.79 8.20
C LEU A 123 2.16 -3.31 8.18
N TYR A 124 1.14 -4.08 8.56
CA TYR A 124 1.17 -5.53 8.60
C TYR A 124 0.82 -6.16 7.24
N LEU A 125 -0.02 -5.47 6.46
CA LEU A 125 -0.45 -5.96 5.15
C LEU A 125 -0.82 -4.79 4.24
N LEU A 126 -0.29 -4.80 3.03
CA LEU A 126 -0.83 -4.12 1.85
C LEU A 126 -1.19 -5.18 0.83
N LYS A 127 -2.49 -5.40 0.63
CA LYS A 127 -3.01 -6.33 -0.37
C LYS A 127 -3.77 -5.59 -1.44
N ILE A 128 -3.45 -5.88 -2.70
CA ILE A 128 -4.11 -5.30 -3.86
C ILE A 128 -4.72 -6.44 -4.67
N GLU A 129 -5.99 -6.29 -5.03
CA GLU A 129 -6.70 -7.22 -5.89
C GLU A 129 -7.20 -6.50 -7.13
N GLY A 130 -7.11 -7.18 -8.27
CA GLY A 130 -7.35 -6.58 -9.57
C GLY A 130 -7.37 -7.59 -10.70
N VAL A 131 -7.49 -7.08 -11.92
CA VAL A 131 -7.37 -7.86 -13.15
C VAL A 131 -6.10 -7.43 -13.85
N THR A 132 -5.16 -8.36 -14.03
CA THR A 132 -3.95 -8.14 -14.82
C THR A 132 -4.33 -7.80 -16.26
N VAL A 133 -3.73 -6.75 -16.79
CA VAL A 133 -3.87 -6.31 -18.18
C VAL A 133 -2.62 -6.75 -18.93
N HIS A 134 -2.82 -7.37 -20.09
CA HIS A 134 -1.73 -7.61 -21.02
C HIS A 134 -1.70 -6.44 -22.01
N GLU A 135 -0.65 -5.62 -21.95
CA GLU A 135 -0.39 -4.67 -23.02
C GLU A 135 0.07 -5.46 -24.24
N ASN A 136 -0.69 -5.42 -25.32
CA ASN A 136 -0.23 -5.95 -26.59
C ASN A 136 0.93 -5.05 -27.05
N ALA A 137 2.11 -5.66 -27.17
CA ALA A 137 3.31 -5.02 -27.71
C ALA A 137 3.11 -4.51 -29.13
#